data_AF-A0A5B8S0J4-F1
#
_entry.id   AF-A0A5B8S0J4-F1
#
_cell.length_a   1.000
_cell.length_b   1.000
_cell.length_c   1.000
_cell.angle_alpha   90.00
_cell.angle_beta   90.00
_cell.angle_gamma   90.00
#
_symmetry.space_group_name_H-M   'P 1'
#
loop_
_entity.id
_entity.type
_entity.pdbx_description
1 polymer ?
#
loop_
_entity_poly.entity_id
_entity_poly.type
_entity_poly.pdbx_seq_one_letter_code
_entity_poly.pdbx_strand_id
1 'polypeptide(L)'
;MSTSQPPVPQRPASDVSAAVGLWGVAGLAVWICFCHFWPEISAALGLAAPQERLSGPYAGLAGLVAAALPMVVVSLVKDKVHRRPSTGIDWSKPRPVAAIVDISITKLAGLWATWAAIGALYCVARWYWDEPYLLSMQVLGTLAGPLFVASIPYVIWLDRVLVEPRDGAWHFGALLIGREPFDPAQVWHHARAWAVKGFFTAFMISIVPGGFGILVQNDWAPLLRDPVQLAGLLITAMFVLDAQIGTVGYIMTMKPLDAQIRSANPFLAGWLAALICYPPFQLMQGNGPLYYQTNTQNWAYWFAGHELVLWAWAGVLVMLAAIYAWATVAFGLRFSNLTYRGVLTGGPYRFTKHPAYLAKNTFWWLETLPFLVVSHSFTDMVRNTFFLACVSAIYFWRAKTEEAHLLAEDPKYRAYADWMAQHGLITRQFRRLGQALRGRRQVLHPAE
;
A
#
# COMPACT_ATOMS: atom_id res chain seq x y z
N MET A 1 -10.06 -45.57 -25.17
CA MET A 1 -9.13 -44.42 -25.22
C MET A 1 -9.70 -43.34 -24.29
N SER A 2 -9.08 -43.15 -23.13
CA SER A 2 -9.49 -42.12 -22.16
C SER A 2 -9.04 -40.76 -22.67
N THR A 3 -10.00 -39.90 -23.00
CA THR A 3 -9.76 -38.49 -23.29
C THR A 3 -9.39 -37.78 -21.99
N SER A 4 -8.09 -37.73 -21.68
CA SER A 4 -7.58 -36.87 -20.61
C SER A 4 -7.98 -35.44 -20.95
N GLN A 5 -8.92 -34.86 -20.20
CA GLN A 5 -9.21 -33.44 -20.29
C GLN A 5 -7.89 -32.67 -20.09
N PRO A 6 -7.61 -31.63 -20.91
CA PRO A 6 -6.44 -30.80 -20.69
C PRO A 6 -6.50 -30.23 -19.27
N PRO A 7 -5.40 -30.25 -18.50
CA PRO A 7 -5.40 -29.78 -17.14
C PRO A 7 -5.88 -28.32 -17.11
N VAL A 8 -6.90 -28.04 -16.29
CA VAL A 8 -7.34 -26.67 -16.03
C VAL A 8 -6.12 -25.86 -15.59
N PRO A 9 -5.75 -24.77 -16.29
CA PRO A 9 -4.55 -24.04 -15.96
C PRO A 9 -4.63 -23.55 -14.51
N GLN A 10 -3.72 -24.04 -13.67
CA GLN A 10 -3.69 -23.73 -12.25
C GLN A 10 -3.24 -22.28 -12.06
N ARG A 11 -3.96 -21.53 -11.24
CA ARG A 11 -3.56 -20.16 -10.87
C ARG A 11 -2.17 -20.21 -10.19
N PRO A 12 -1.20 -19.37 -10.59
CA PRO A 12 0.11 -19.34 -9.96
C PRO A 12 0.02 -19.11 -8.45
N ALA A 13 0.95 -19.69 -7.68
CA ALA A 13 1.00 -19.49 -6.24
C ALA A 13 1.37 -18.04 -5.87
N SER A 14 0.68 -17.51 -4.87
CA SER A 14 0.92 -16.17 -4.32
C SER A 14 2.24 -16.13 -3.56
N ASP A 15 3.02 -15.05 -3.69
CA ASP A 15 4.30 -14.91 -2.99
C ASP A 15 4.15 -14.63 -1.48
N VAL A 16 2.98 -14.14 -1.08
CA VAL A 16 2.62 -13.88 0.31
C VAL A 16 1.48 -14.83 0.71
N SER A 17 1.62 -15.48 1.86
CA SER A 17 0.54 -16.27 2.43
C SER A 17 -0.52 -15.35 3.04
N ALA A 18 -1.79 -15.75 2.95
CA ALA A 18 -2.87 -14.98 3.56
C ALA A 18 -2.71 -14.84 5.09
N ALA A 19 -1.98 -15.77 5.72
CA ALA A 19 -1.74 -15.76 7.15
C ALA A 19 -0.99 -14.51 7.60
N VAL A 20 -0.02 -14.02 6.82
CA VAL A 20 0.79 -12.84 7.20
C VAL A 20 -0.13 -11.66 7.50
N GLY A 21 -0.91 -11.21 6.51
CA GLY A 21 -1.82 -10.09 6.68
C GLY A 21 -2.83 -10.28 7.81
N LEU A 22 -3.46 -11.46 7.91
CA LEU A 22 -4.46 -11.76 8.94
C LEU A 22 -3.89 -11.67 10.36
N TRP A 23 -2.65 -12.12 10.56
CA TRP A 23 -1.97 -11.99 11.84
C TRP A 23 -1.57 -10.54 12.15
N GLY A 24 -1.26 -9.73 11.13
CA GLY A 24 -1.11 -8.28 11.28
C GLY A 24 -2.41 -7.59 11.72
N VAL A 25 -3.53 -7.96 11.09
CA VAL A 25 -4.88 -7.49 11.50
C VAL A 25 -5.17 -7.90 12.94
N ALA A 26 -4.90 -9.15 13.32
CA ALA A 26 -5.15 -9.64 14.67
C ALA A 26 -4.33 -8.86 15.72
N GLY A 27 -3.04 -8.65 15.50
CA GLY A 27 -2.19 -7.87 16.40
C GLY A 27 -2.66 -6.42 16.53
N LEU A 28 -3.03 -5.80 15.41
CA LEU A 28 -3.55 -4.43 15.40
C LEU A 28 -4.92 -4.31 16.07
N ALA A 29 -5.82 -5.28 15.87
CA ALA A 29 -7.12 -5.31 16.52
C ALA A 29 -6.98 -5.42 18.05
N VAL A 30 -6.08 -6.28 18.54
CA VAL A 30 -5.76 -6.39 19.96
C VAL A 30 -5.25 -5.05 20.50
N TRP A 31 -4.37 -4.37 19.77
CA TRP A 31 -3.85 -3.06 20.18
C TRP A 31 -4.93 -1.98 20.20
N ILE A 32 -5.79 -1.90 19.19
CA ILE A 32 -6.92 -0.96 19.15
C ILE A 32 -7.85 -1.19 20.34
N CYS A 33 -8.22 -2.45 20.62
CA CYS A 33 -9.05 -2.78 21.79
C CYS A 33 -8.37 -2.40 23.09
N PHE A 34 -7.06 -2.68 23.24
CA PHE A 34 -6.29 -2.28 24.41
C PHE A 34 -6.30 -0.76 24.61
N CYS A 35 -6.08 0.03 23.55
CA CYS A 35 -6.11 1.49 23.61
C CYS A 35 -7.49 2.05 23.91
N HIS A 36 -8.55 1.44 23.37
CA HIS A 36 -9.93 1.86 23.56
C HIS A 36 -10.42 1.57 24.99
N PHE A 37 -10.09 0.39 25.53
CA PHE A 37 -10.47 -0.03 26.89
C PHE A 37 -9.41 0.28 27.96
N TRP A 38 -8.44 1.15 27.65
CA TRP A 38 -7.38 1.50 28.59
C TRP A 38 -7.89 2.08 29.93
N PRO A 39 -8.92 2.95 29.96
CA PRO A 39 -9.50 3.40 31.22
C PRO A 39 -9.95 2.22 32.10
N GLU A 40 -10.73 1.30 31.54
CA GLU A 40 -11.25 0.14 32.26
C GLU A 40 -10.13 -0.81 32.70
N ILE A 41 -9.15 -1.06 31.83
CA ILE A 41 -7.98 -1.89 32.13
C ILE A 41 -7.15 -1.28 33.26
N SER A 42 -6.84 0.02 33.17
CA SER A 42 -5.99 0.70 34.15
C SER A 42 -6.67 0.84 35.51
N ALA A 43 -7.98 1.10 35.54
CA ALA A 43 -8.79 1.08 36.75
C ALA A 43 -8.82 -0.32 37.40
N ALA A 44 -9.04 -1.37 36.62
CA ALA A 44 -9.06 -2.74 37.12
C ALA A 44 -7.71 -3.21 37.70
N LEU A 45 -6.60 -2.70 37.16
CA LEU A 45 -5.24 -2.99 37.63
C LEU A 45 -4.75 -2.05 38.74
N GLY A 46 -5.52 -1.03 39.12
CA GLY A 46 -5.12 -0.05 40.14
C GLY A 46 -3.91 0.80 39.72
N LEU A 47 -3.71 1.02 38.41
CA LEU A 47 -2.57 1.79 37.91
C LEU A 47 -2.81 3.29 38.12
N ALA A 48 -1.78 4.00 38.61
CA ALA A 48 -1.76 5.46 38.67
C ALA A 48 -1.48 6.06 37.28
N ALA A 49 -2.35 5.77 36.31
CA ALA A 49 -2.30 6.24 34.94
C ALA A 49 -3.55 7.07 34.59
N PRO A 50 -3.45 8.02 33.63
CA PRO A 50 -4.61 8.75 33.13
C PRO A 50 -5.70 7.78 32.64
N GLN A 51 -6.94 8.02 33.08
CA GLN A 51 -8.12 7.20 32.77
C GLN A 51 -8.76 7.61 31.44
N GLU A 52 -7.92 7.86 30.43
CA GLU A 52 -8.34 8.30 29.10
C GLU A 52 -7.97 7.25 28.05
N ARG A 53 -8.75 7.18 26.96
CA ARG A 53 -8.44 6.28 25.85
C ARG A 53 -7.12 6.68 25.21
N LEU A 54 -6.29 5.70 24.82
CA LEU A 54 -4.97 5.95 24.23
C LEU A 54 -5.10 6.26 22.72
N SER A 55 -5.70 7.41 22.39
CA SER A 55 -6.02 7.83 21.01
C SER A 55 -4.94 8.71 20.36
N GLY A 56 -3.87 9.05 21.09
CA GLY A 56 -2.81 9.95 20.62
C GLY A 56 -1.94 9.39 19.48
N PRO A 57 -1.16 10.25 18.79
CA PRO A 57 -0.38 9.87 17.61
C PRO A 57 0.66 8.78 17.89
N TYR A 58 1.32 8.82 19.05
CA TYR A 58 2.29 7.79 19.43
C TYR A 58 1.64 6.42 19.69
N ALA A 59 0.40 6.38 20.16
CA ALA A 59 -0.36 5.12 20.28
C ALA A 59 -0.71 4.56 18.89
N GLY A 60 -1.03 5.43 17.93
CA GLY A 60 -1.19 5.04 16.52
C GLY A 60 0.10 4.47 15.92
N LEU A 61 1.25 5.10 16.17
CA LEU A 61 2.56 4.60 15.71
C LEU A 61 2.95 3.28 16.40
N ALA A 62 2.65 3.10 17.69
CA ALA A 62 2.84 1.84 18.39
C ALA A 62 1.99 0.70 17.78
N GLY A 63 0.83 1.03 17.20
CA GLY A 63 0.02 0.10 16.43
C GLY A 63 0.74 -0.51 15.23
N LEU A 64 1.70 0.20 14.63
CA LEU A 64 2.56 -0.35 13.57
C LEU A 64 3.40 -1.53 14.08
N VAL A 65 3.90 -1.44 15.32
CA VAL A 65 4.66 -2.54 15.95
C VAL A 65 3.74 -3.71 16.26
N ALA A 66 2.55 -3.44 16.81
CA ALA A 66 1.54 -4.46 17.10
C ALA A 66 1.09 -5.21 15.84
N ALA A 67 1.01 -4.53 14.69
CA ALA A 67 0.76 -5.16 13.39
C ALA A 67 2.00 -5.88 12.84
N ALA A 68 3.19 -5.29 12.92
CA ALA A 68 4.40 -5.81 12.30
C ALA A 68 4.92 -7.09 12.97
N LEU A 69 4.94 -7.15 14.31
CA LEU A 69 5.48 -8.29 15.06
C LEU A 69 4.87 -9.64 14.66
N PRO A 70 3.54 -9.83 14.69
CA PRO A 70 2.94 -11.11 14.31
C PRO A 70 3.13 -11.42 12.83
N MET A 71 3.13 -10.41 11.95
CA MET A 71 3.47 -10.59 10.52
C MET A 71 4.89 -11.11 10.34
N VAL A 72 5.87 -10.57 11.06
CA VAL A 72 7.27 -11.00 11.02
C VAL A 72 7.41 -12.42 11.55
N VAL A 73 6.79 -12.72 12.70
CA VAL A 73 6.83 -14.06 13.31
C VAL A 73 6.30 -15.11 12.35
N VAL A 74 5.12 -14.90 11.76
CA VAL A 74 4.54 -15.84 10.78
C VAL A 74 5.44 -15.96 9.56
N SER A 75 5.97 -14.85 9.05
CA SER A 75 6.86 -14.85 7.88
C SER A 75 8.14 -15.66 8.13
N LEU A 76 8.74 -15.54 9.31
CA LEU A 76 10.01 -16.20 9.64
C LEU A 76 9.82 -17.64 10.11
N VAL A 77 8.83 -17.91 10.97
CA VAL A 77 8.65 -19.21 11.63
C VAL A 77 7.87 -20.17 10.76
N LYS A 78 6.72 -19.74 10.25
CA LYS A 78 5.81 -20.58 9.44
C LYS A 78 6.24 -20.61 7.98
N ASP A 79 6.32 -19.44 7.35
CA ASP A 79 6.56 -19.34 5.91
C ASP A 79 8.05 -19.44 5.54
N LYS A 80 8.93 -19.31 6.54
CA LYS A 80 10.40 -19.39 6.44
C LYS A 80 10.94 -18.57 5.26
N VAL A 81 10.40 -17.37 5.08
CA VAL A 81 10.70 -16.51 3.91
C VAL A 81 12.19 -16.19 3.80
N HIS A 82 12.90 -16.11 4.93
CA HIS A 82 14.34 -15.89 5.02
C HIS A 82 15.17 -16.97 4.29
N ARG A 83 14.63 -18.17 4.06
CA ARG A 83 15.32 -19.28 3.35
C ARG A 83 15.01 -19.32 1.86
N ARG A 84 14.14 -18.45 1.35
CA ARG A 84 13.76 -18.48 -0.05
C ARG A 84 14.94 -17.98 -0.90
N PRO A 85 15.23 -18.62 -2.05
CA PRO A 85 16.25 -18.13 -2.99
C PRO A 85 16.00 -16.68 -3.43
N SER A 86 14.73 -16.29 -3.44
CA SER A 86 14.25 -14.97 -3.82
C SER A 86 14.78 -13.83 -2.91
N THR A 87 15.32 -14.13 -1.73
CA THR A 87 15.98 -13.17 -0.83
C THR A 87 17.41 -12.83 -1.26
N GLY A 88 18.05 -13.71 -2.04
CA GLY A 88 19.47 -13.61 -2.38
C GLY A 88 20.42 -13.79 -1.20
N ILE A 89 20.00 -14.55 -0.16
CA ILE A 89 20.79 -14.87 1.03
C ILE A 89 21.20 -16.35 1.00
N ASP A 90 22.49 -16.62 1.21
CA ASP A 90 23.05 -17.94 1.48
C ASP A 90 23.54 -18.00 2.94
N TRP A 91 22.69 -18.56 3.81
CA TRP A 91 22.99 -18.73 5.24
C TRP A 91 24.11 -19.74 5.52
N SER A 92 24.47 -20.59 4.56
CA SER A 92 25.44 -21.67 4.77
C SER A 92 26.90 -21.23 4.63
N LYS A 93 27.15 -20.05 4.03
CA LYS A 93 28.50 -19.57 3.71
C LYS A 93 28.76 -18.14 4.20
N PRO A 94 28.70 -17.87 5.52
CA PRO A 94 28.99 -16.55 6.04
C PRO A 94 30.46 -16.19 5.82
N ARG A 95 30.72 -15.10 5.10
CA ARG A 95 32.08 -14.57 4.88
C ARG A 95 32.64 -13.93 6.17
N PRO A 96 33.97 -13.95 6.40
CA PRO A 96 34.60 -13.19 7.50
C PRO A 96 34.36 -11.69 7.35
N VAL A 97 34.28 -10.94 8.46
CA VAL A 97 34.03 -9.48 8.44
C VAL A 97 35.11 -8.75 7.63
N ALA A 98 36.39 -9.14 7.78
CA ALA A 98 37.50 -8.55 7.03
C ALA A 98 37.32 -8.66 5.50
N ALA A 99 36.58 -9.66 5.01
CA ALA A 99 36.36 -9.86 3.57
C ALA A 99 35.18 -9.02 3.01
N ILE A 100 34.38 -8.39 3.87
CA ILE A 100 33.18 -7.63 3.46
C ILE A 100 33.17 -6.19 3.95
N VAL A 101 34.05 -5.82 4.88
CA VAL A 101 33.97 -4.53 5.59
C VAL A 101 34.07 -3.34 4.63
N ASP A 102 34.96 -3.41 3.64
CA ASP A 102 35.13 -2.35 2.64
C ASP A 102 33.86 -2.20 1.77
N ILE A 103 33.24 -3.33 1.39
CA ILE A 103 31.97 -3.33 0.68
C ILE A 103 30.88 -2.70 1.55
N SER A 104 30.78 -3.11 2.82
CA SER A 104 29.77 -2.58 3.74
C SER A 104 29.96 -1.09 4.01
N ILE A 105 31.19 -0.59 4.14
CA ILE A 105 31.48 0.84 4.31
C ILE A 105 31.02 1.64 3.09
N THR A 106 31.38 1.20 1.88
CA THR A 106 30.94 1.85 0.62
C THR A 106 29.42 1.85 0.52
N LYS A 107 28.76 0.74 0.89
CA LYS A 107 27.30 0.65 0.92
C LYS A 107 26.66 1.59 1.93
N LEU A 108 27.20 1.67 3.15
CA LEU A 108 26.73 2.59 4.19
C LEU A 108 26.88 4.04 3.74
N ALA A 109 27.98 4.39 3.08
CA ALA A 109 28.17 5.73 2.51
C ALA A 109 27.09 6.06 1.47
N GLY A 110 26.82 5.14 0.52
CA GLY A 110 25.75 5.32 -0.47
C GLY A 110 24.36 5.41 0.17
N LEU A 111 24.07 4.55 1.15
CA LEU A 111 22.80 4.55 1.89
C LEU A 111 22.56 5.89 2.61
N TRP A 112 23.55 6.39 3.34
CA TRP A 112 23.40 7.62 4.13
C TRP A 112 23.51 8.89 3.29
N ALA A 113 24.26 8.88 2.19
CA ALA A 113 24.18 9.93 1.18
C ALA A 113 22.77 10.02 0.57
N THR A 114 22.11 8.88 0.35
CA THR A 114 20.72 8.83 -0.14
C THR A 114 19.76 9.46 0.88
N TRP A 115 19.88 9.09 2.16
CA TRP A 115 19.07 9.70 3.21
C TRP A 115 19.36 11.19 3.41
N ALA A 116 20.61 11.62 3.27
CA ALA A 116 20.96 13.04 3.32
C ALA A 116 20.30 13.82 2.17
N ALA A 117 20.29 13.27 0.95
CA ALA A 117 19.59 13.87 -0.19
C ALA A 117 18.07 13.94 0.04
N ILE A 118 17.45 12.87 0.55
CA ILE A 118 16.02 12.85 0.90
C ILE A 118 15.71 13.87 2.00
N GLY A 119 16.53 13.94 3.05
CA GLY A 119 16.40 14.91 4.14
C GLY A 119 16.53 16.34 3.65
N ALA A 120 17.49 16.63 2.76
CA ALA A 120 17.62 17.95 2.14
C ALA A 120 16.36 18.32 1.33
N LEU A 121 15.79 17.38 0.58
CA LEU A 121 14.52 17.60 -0.13
C LEU A 121 13.37 17.90 0.84
N TYR A 122 13.26 17.18 1.96
CA TYR A 122 12.26 17.49 3.00
C TYR A 122 12.45 18.88 3.61
N CYS A 123 13.68 19.35 3.78
CA CYS A 123 13.96 20.70 4.27
C CYS A 123 13.58 21.80 3.26
N VAL A 124 13.82 21.56 1.96
CA VAL A 124 13.46 22.52 0.90
C VAL A 124 11.94 22.57 0.68
N ALA A 125 11.29 21.41 0.70
CA ALA A 125 9.86 21.27 0.51
C ALA A 125 9.07 21.62 1.78
N ARG A 126 8.76 22.90 1.97
CA ARG A 126 8.13 23.44 3.20
C ARG A 126 6.86 22.72 3.66
N TRP A 127 6.07 22.15 2.75
CA TRP A 127 4.83 21.43 3.11
C TRP A 127 5.06 20.20 4.00
N TYR A 128 6.28 19.64 4.06
CA TYR A 128 6.58 18.56 5.00
C TYR A 128 6.62 19.04 6.46
N TRP A 129 6.74 20.34 6.69
CA TRP A 129 6.80 20.96 8.02
C TRP A 129 5.45 21.53 8.46
N ASP A 130 4.40 21.30 7.68
CA ASP A 130 3.01 21.57 8.02
C ASP A 130 2.27 20.25 8.32
N GLU A 131 1.13 20.34 9.00
CA GLU A 131 0.26 19.18 9.22
C GLU A 131 -0.32 18.67 7.88
N PRO A 132 -0.45 17.35 7.68
CA PRO A 132 -0.19 16.27 8.64
C PRO A 132 1.26 15.74 8.64
N TYR A 133 2.16 16.30 7.82
CA TYR A 133 3.51 15.76 7.62
C TYR A 133 4.51 16.08 8.74
N LEU A 134 4.20 17.08 9.56
CA LEU A 134 5.06 17.50 10.67
C LEU A 134 5.44 16.31 11.58
N LEU A 135 4.47 15.44 11.93
CA LEU A 135 4.75 14.23 12.70
C LEU A 135 5.76 13.32 12.00
N SER A 136 5.63 13.13 10.69
CA SER A 136 6.57 12.33 9.91
C SER A 136 7.99 12.88 10.00
N MET A 137 8.16 14.20 9.94
CA MET A 137 9.47 14.83 10.06
C MET A 137 10.05 14.66 11.46
N GLN A 138 9.22 14.79 12.51
CA GLN A 138 9.65 14.54 13.89
C GLN A 138 10.09 13.09 14.09
N VAL A 139 9.31 12.12 13.59
CA VAL A 139 9.63 10.68 13.69
C VAL A 139 10.90 10.35 12.91
N LEU A 140 11.00 10.78 11.65
CA LEU A 140 12.17 10.50 10.81
C LEU A 140 13.43 11.19 11.35
N GLY A 141 13.32 12.44 11.81
CA GLY A 141 14.42 13.18 12.43
C GLY A 141 14.91 12.52 13.72
N THR A 142 13.99 12.09 14.59
CA THR A 142 14.32 11.39 15.84
C THR A 142 14.96 10.04 15.58
N LEU A 143 14.46 9.28 14.59
CA LEU A 143 14.96 7.95 14.27
C LEU A 143 16.23 7.95 13.40
N ALA A 144 16.60 9.06 12.77
CA ALA A 144 17.76 9.12 11.88
C ALA A 144 19.06 8.68 12.58
N GLY A 145 19.35 9.22 13.77
CA GLY A 145 20.53 8.85 14.56
C GLY A 145 20.54 7.37 14.98
N PRO A 146 19.49 6.87 15.66
CA PRO A 146 19.37 5.45 15.99
C PRO A 146 19.47 4.52 14.79
N LEU A 147 18.83 4.86 13.66
CA LEU A 147 18.91 4.05 12.44
C LEU A 147 20.30 4.08 11.80
N PHE A 148 21.04 5.18 11.91
CA PHE A 148 22.46 5.25 11.49
C PHE A 148 23.28 4.22 12.25
N VAL A 149 23.21 4.27 13.58
CA VAL A 149 23.95 3.35 14.44
C VAL A 149 23.53 1.90 14.20
N ALA A 150 22.22 1.63 14.09
CA ALA A 150 21.69 0.28 13.85
C ALA A 150 22.02 -0.27 12.45
N SER A 151 22.16 0.61 11.44
CA SER A 151 22.48 0.20 10.07
C SER A 151 23.88 -0.39 9.95
N ILE A 152 24.85 0.05 10.77
CA ILE A 152 26.24 -0.42 10.73
C ILE A 152 26.35 -1.94 10.99
N PRO A 153 25.95 -2.46 12.18
CA PRO A 153 26.03 -3.89 12.44
C PRO A 153 25.09 -4.69 11.52
N TYR A 154 23.94 -4.12 11.13
CA TYR A 154 23.00 -4.80 10.24
C TYR A 154 23.56 -5.02 8.84
N VAL A 155 24.14 -3.99 8.22
CA VAL A 155 24.73 -4.09 6.87
C VAL A 155 25.93 -5.03 6.87
N ILE A 156 26.83 -4.88 7.85
CA ILE A 156 27.99 -5.78 8.01
C ILE A 156 27.53 -7.22 8.18
N TRP A 157 26.52 -7.48 9.01
CA TRP A 157 25.97 -8.82 9.21
C TRP A 157 25.37 -9.40 7.92
N LEU A 158 24.53 -8.61 7.23
CA LEU A 158 23.83 -9.08 6.04
C LEU A 158 24.80 -9.34 4.88
N ASP A 159 25.79 -8.48 4.65
CA ASP A 159 26.75 -8.61 3.56
C ASP A 159 27.60 -9.87 3.64
N ARG A 160 27.77 -10.44 4.84
CA ARG A 160 28.44 -11.74 5.04
C ARG A 160 27.71 -12.90 4.38
N VAL A 161 26.39 -12.81 4.25
CA VAL A 161 25.52 -13.92 3.81
C VAL A 161 24.80 -13.63 2.49
N LEU A 162 24.89 -12.42 1.93
CA LEU A 162 24.33 -12.15 0.60
C LEU A 162 25.07 -12.96 -0.47
N VAL A 163 24.36 -13.37 -1.52
CA VAL A 163 25.01 -13.95 -2.70
C VAL A 163 25.76 -12.86 -3.48
N GLU A 164 25.10 -11.72 -3.70
CA GLU A 164 25.69 -10.52 -4.30
C GLU A 164 25.62 -9.36 -3.28
N PRO A 165 26.73 -9.03 -2.60
CA PRO A 165 26.77 -7.94 -1.63
C PRO A 165 26.84 -6.56 -2.29
N ARG A 166 27.26 -6.42 -3.56
CA ARG A 166 27.33 -5.13 -4.26
C ARG A 166 25.97 -4.78 -4.86
N ASP A 167 25.06 -4.30 -4.02
CA ASP A 167 23.73 -3.86 -4.43
C ASP A 167 23.69 -2.38 -4.86
N GLY A 168 22.50 -1.87 -5.18
CA GLY A 168 22.33 -0.48 -5.65
C GLY A 168 22.87 0.59 -4.69
N ALA A 169 22.80 0.36 -3.37
CA ALA A 169 23.35 1.28 -2.38
C ALA A 169 24.88 1.28 -2.42
N TRP A 170 25.48 0.10 -2.65
CA TRP A 170 26.92 -0.01 -2.88
C TRP A 170 27.35 0.71 -4.17
N HIS A 171 26.66 0.48 -5.29
CA HIS A 171 26.99 1.13 -6.57
C HIS A 171 26.87 2.66 -6.49
N PHE A 172 25.87 3.17 -5.78
CA PHE A 172 25.74 4.60 -5.54
C PHE A 172 26.86 5.13 -4.65
N GLY A 173 27.26 4.40 -3.61
CA GLY A 173 28.43 4.75 -2.79
C GLY A 173 29.73 4.75 -3.59
N ALA A 174 29.95 3.75 -4.45
CA ALA A 174 31.12 3.65 -5.32
C ALA A 174 31.20 4.83 -6.30
N LEU A 175 30.05 5.26 -6.88
CA LEU A 175 29.96 6.47 -7.70
C LEU A 175 30.40 7.72 -6.92
N LEU A 176 29.93 7.91 -5.69
CA LEU A 176 30.24 9.09 -4.87
C LEU A 176 31.71 9.13 -4.42
N ILE A 177 32.28 7.96 -4.11
CA ILE A 177 33.67 7.82 -3.65
C ILE A 177 34.64 7.90 -4.83
N GLY A 178 34.24 7.47 -6.02
CA GLY A 178 35.03 7.55 -7.26
C GLY A 178 36.22 6.59 -7.32
N ARG A 179 36.28 5.58 -6.44
CA ARG A 179 37.43 4.65 -6.32
C ARG A 179 37.20 3.28 -6.97
N GLU A 180 35.96 2.82 -7.01
CA GLU A 180 35.60 1.49 -7.53
C GLU A 180 34.72 1.61 -8.78
N PRO A 181 34.82 0.66 -9.73
CA PRO A 181 33.91 0.62 -10.87
C PRO A 181 32.48 0.36 -10.39
N PHE A 182 31.53 1.15 -10.89
CA PHE A 182 30.11 1.01 -10.59
C PHE A 182 29.30 0.76 -11.87
N ASP A 183 28.11 0.17 -11.72
CA ASP A 183 27.15 0.01 -12.82
C ASP A 183 26.12 1.17 -12.79
N PRO A 184 26.09 2.04 -13.81
CA PRO A 184 25.12 3.13 -13.89
C PRO A 184 23.66 2.65 -13.85
N ALA A 185 23.36 1.46 -14.35
CA ALA A 185 22.00 0.92 -14.34
C ALA A 185 21.52 0.63 -12.91
N GLN A 186 22.42 0.12 -12.05
CA GLN A 186 22.15 -0.10 -10.62
C GLN A 186 21.98 1.21 -9.86
N VAL A 187 22.73 2.26 -10.20
CA VAL A 187 22.55 3.59 -9.62
C VAL A 187 21.16 4.15 -9.95
N TRP A 188 20.72 4.05 -11.21
CA TRP A 188 19.37 4.50 -11.59
C TRP A 188 18.26 3.66 -10.97
N HIS A 189 18.47 2.35 -10.83
CA HIS A 189 17.55 1.48 -10.09
C HIS A 189 17.42 1.92 -8.63
N HIS A 190 18.56 2.13 -7.95
CA HIS A 190 18.62 2.62 -6.57
C HIS A 190 17.92 3.98 -6.43
N ALA A 191 18.24 4.95 -7.27
CA ALA A 191 17.64 6.27 -7.25
C ALA A 191 16.11 6.23 -7.36
N ARG A 192 15.57 5.42 -8.29
CA ARG A 192 14.11 5.24 -8.45
C ARG A 192 13.47 4.57 -7.24
N ALA A 193 14.06 3.50 -6.72
CA ALA A 193 13.54 2.81 -5.54
C ALA A 193 13.51 3.72 -4.30
N TRP A 194 14.56 4.51 -4.10
CA TRP A 194 14.64 5.46 -3.00
C TRP A 194 13.79 6.71 -3.19
N ALA A 195 13.55 7.15 -4.43
CA ALA A 195 12.56 8.20 -4.70
C ALA A 195 11.14 7.75 -4.28
N VAL A 196 10.77 6.48 -4.55
CA VAL A 196 9.50 5.92 -4.05
C VAL A 196 9.49 5.90 -2.52
N LYS A 197 10.54 5.37 -1.89
CA LYS A 197 10.58 5.30 -0.42
C LYS A 197 10.58 6.67 0.23
N GLY A 198 11.34 7.63 -0.28
CA GLY A 198 11.36 9.01 0.21
C GLY A 198 9.94 9.60 0.15
N PHE A 199 9.32 9.62 -1.03
CA PHE A 199 7.99 10.20 -1.17
C PHE A 199 6.92 9.53 -0.28
N PHE A 200 6.81 8.20 -0.36
CA PHE A 200 5.70 7.50 0.29
C PHE A 200 5.90 7.21 1.77
N THR A 201 7.14 7.09 2.28
CA THR A 201 7.33 6.78 3.71
C THR A 201 6.85 7.94 4.58
N ALA A 202 7.17 9.19 4.20
CA ALA A 202 6.69 10.37 4.92
C ALA A 202 5.15 10.46 4.87
N PHE A 203 4.54 10.17 3.73
CA PHE A 203 3.08 10.14 3.58
C PHE A 203 2.43 9.03 4.41
N MET A 204 3.00 7.82 4.41
CA MET A 204 2.45 6.69 5.15
C MET A 204 2.47 6.95 6.67
N ILE A 205 3.55 7.53 7.19
CA ILE A 205 3.62 7.90 8.61
C ILE A 205 2.59 8.98 8.97
N SER A 206 2.36 9.98 8.10
CA SER A 206 1.48 11.12 8.43
C SER A 206 0.01 10.75 8.51
N ILE A 207 -0.42 9.71 7.79
CA ILE A 207 -1.83 9.30 7.75
C ILE A 207 -2.21 8.32 8.87
N VAL A 208 -1.25 7.76 9.61
CA VAL A 208 -1.50 6.77 10.67
C VAL A 208 -2.34 7.33 11.84
N PRO A 209 -2.02 8.51 12.42
CA PRO A 209 -2.70 8.99 13.62
C PRO A 209 -4.18 9.31 13.44
N GLY A 210 -4.54 9.96 12.33
CA GLY A 210 -5.87 10.57 12.19
C GLY A 210 -7.01 9.57 12.34
N GLY A 211 -7.02 8.53 11.49
CA GLY A 211 -8.03 7.47 11.58
C GLY A 211 -7.95 6.66 12.88
N PHE A 212 -6.74 6.42 13.38
CA PHE A 212 -6.55 5.64 14.61
C PHE A 212 -7.15 6.35 15.82
N GLY A 213 -6.88 7.66 15.96
CA GLY A 213 -7.41 8.47 17.04
C GLY A 213 -8.93 8.51 17.03
N ILE A 214 -9.55 8.72 15.85
CA ILE A 214 -11.01 8.68 15.70
C ILE A 214 -11.58 7.32 16.13
N LEU A 215 -10.98 6.23 15.65
CA LEU A 215 -11.45 4.87 15.94
C LEU A 215 -11.38 4.52 17.44
N VAL A 216 -10.28 4.89 18.09
CA VAL A 216 -10.05 4.62 19.51
C VAL A 216 -10.89 5.54 20.39
N GLN A 217 -10.96 6.83 20.07
CA GLN A 217 -11.63 7.84 20.89
C GLN A 217 -13.15 7.66 20.92
N ASN A 218 -13.77 7.27 19.80
CA ASN A 218 -15.22 7.13 19.68
C ASN A 218 -15.78 6.04 20.60
N ASP A 219 -16.86 6.34 21.32
CA ASP A 219 -17.61 5.33 22.05
C ASP A 219 -18.42 4.45 21.10
N TRP A 220 -18.16 3.13 21.08
CA TRP A 220 -18.71 2.25 20.05
C TRP A 220 -20.17 1.88 20.31
N ALA A 221 -20.57 1.74 21.57
CA ALA A 221 -21.90 1.27 21.95
C ALA A 221 -23.07 2.06 21.32
N PRO A 222 -23.08 3.41 21.33
CA PRO A 222 -24.15 4.16 20.68
C PRO A 222 -24.14 4.03 19.15
N LEU A 223 -22.97 3.88 18.54
CA LEU A 223 -22.81 3.84 17.08
C LEU A 223 -23.39 2.56 16.47
N LEU A 224 -23.47 1.46 17.24
CA LEU A 224 -23.98 0.17 16.74
C LEU A 224 -25.45 0.19 16.34
N ARG A 225 -26.23 1.19 16.79
CA ARG A 225 -27.68 1.27 16.56
C ARG A 225 -28.07 2.18 15.40
N ASP A 226 -27.12 2.92 14.83
CA ASP A 226 -27.36 3.85 13.73
C ASP A 226 -26.57 3.37 12.50
N PRO A 227 -27.24 3.10 11.35
CA PRO A 227 -26.57 2.54 10.17
C PRO A 227 -25.47 3.45 9.61
N VAL A 228 -25.65 4.76 9.69
CA VAL A 228 -24.72 5.75 9.13
C VAL A 228 -23.48 5.84 10.03
N GLN A 229 -23.70 5.91 11.34
CA GLN A 229 -22.62 5.97 12.32
C GLN A 229 -21.83 4.66 12.39
N LEU A 230 -22.52 3.51 12.35
CA LEU A 230 -21.89 2.20 12.28
C LEU A 230 -21.06 2.06 10.99
N ALA A 231 -21.62 2.46 9.84
CA ALA A 231 -20.86 2.47 8.58
C ALA A 231 -19.62 3.35 8.69
N GLY A 232 -19.76 4.57 9.21
CA GLY A 232 -18.64 5.49 9.42
C GLY A 232 -17.54 4.89 10.31
N LEU A 233 -17.91 4.25 11.42
CA LEU A 233 -16.97 3.56 12.31
C LEU A 233 -16.24 2.41 11.60
N LEU A 234 -16.98 1.52 10.92
CA LEU A 234 -16.41 0.36 10.25
C LEU A 234 -15.53 0.76 9.06
N ILE A 235 -15.95 1.76 8.29
CA ILE A 235 -15.16 2.34 7.19
C ILE A 235 -13.87 2.95 7.74
N THR A 236 -13.95 3.71 8.85
CA THR A 236 -12.77 4.24 9.53
C THR A 236 -11.85 3.11 9.97
N ALA A 237 -12.38 2.05 10.57
CA ALA A 237 -11.58 0.88 10.96
C ALA A 237 -10.86 0.23 9.76
N MET A 238 -11.54 0.09 8.62
CA MET A 238 -10.93 -0.44 7.39
C MET A 238 -9.80 0.47 6.86
N PHE A 239 -9.96 1.79 6.91
CA PHE A 239 -8.89 2.72 6.54
C PHE A 239 -7.72 2.70 7.52
N VAL A 240 -7.96 2.51 8.82
CA VAL A 240 -6.90 2.34 9.83
C VAL A 240 -6.10 1.06 9.55
N LEU A 241 -6.77 -0.04 9.25
CA LEU A 241 -6.12 -1.30 8.87
C LEU A 241 -5.30 -1.15 7.58
N ASP A 242 -5.86 -0.53 6.55
CA ASP A 242 -5.16 -0.22 5.28
C ASP A 242 -3.91 0.63 5.52
N ALA A 243 -4.06 1.78 6.18
CA ALA A 243 -2.98 2.72 6.41
C ALA A 243 -1.86 2.12 7.26
N GLN A 244 -2.17 1.44 8.37
CA GLN A 244 -1.14 0.90 9.25
C GLN A 244 -0.43 -0.31 8.66
N ILE A 245 -1.16 -1.27 8.06
CA ILE A 245 -0.52 -2.43 7.41
C ILE A 245 0.28 -1.97 6.19
N GLY A 246 -0.25 -1.03 5.42
CA GLY A 246 0.47 -0.39 4.31
C GLY A 246 1.77 0.29 4.77
N THR A 247 1.71 1.05 5.87
CA THR A 247 2.87 1.71 6.48
C THR A 247 3.94 0.71 6.92
N VAL A 248 3.53 -0.39 7.58
CA VAL A 248 4.44 -1.48 7.92
C VAL A 248 5.10 -2.06 6.67
N GLY A 249 4.34 -2.23 5.58
CA GLY A 249 4.87 -2.67 4.29
C GLY A 249 6.01 -1.78 3.79
N TYR A 250 5.89 -0.46 3.93
CA TYR A 250 6.94 0.50 3.55
C TYR A 250 8.18 0.45 4.44
N ILE A 251 7.98 0.34 5.75
CA ILE A 251 9.08 0.36 6.74
C ILE A 251 9.84 -0.98 6.71
N MET A 252 9.15 -2.12 6.57
CA MET A 252 9.72 -3.47 6.64
C MET A 252 10.28 -3.98 5.29
N THR A 253 10.99 -3.12 4.59
CA THR A 253 11.58 -3.37 3.25
C THR A 253 12.96 -4.05 3.36
N MET A 254 13.00 -5.27 3.89
CA MET A 254 14.24 -5.99 4.16
C MET A 254 14.31 -7.39 3.52
N LYS A 255 15.52 -7.79 3.10
CA LYS A 255 15.80 -9.08 2.43
C LYS A 255 15.47 -10.31 3.29
N PRO A 256 15.78 -10.35 4.61
CA PRO A 256 15.41 -11.51 5.45
C PRO A 256 13.90 -11.77 5.53
N LEU A 257 13.06 -10.76 5.29
CA LEU A 257 11.59 -10.91 5.24
C LEU A 257 11.08 -11.19 3.82
N ASP A 258 11.99 -11.36 2.84
CA ASP A 258 11.67 -11.44 1.40
C ASP A 258 10.75 -10.30 0.95
N ALA A 259 10.95 -9.12 1.55
CA ALA A 259 10.12 -7.94 1.38
C ALA A 259 10.92 -6.79 0.75
N GLN A 260 12.12 -7.03 0.22
CA GLN A 260 12.89 -6.02 -0.50
C GLN A 260 12.17 -5.53 -1.76
N ILE A 261 12.47 -4.29 -2.16
CA ILE A 261 12.11 -3.78 -3.49
C ILE A 261 12.96 -4.52 -4.52
N ARG A 262 12.32 -5.22 -5.46
CA ARG A 262 13.00 -5.90 -6.57
C ARG A 262 13.21 -4.92 -7.73
N SER A 263 12.20 -4.11 -8.00
CA SER A 263 12.29 -2.98 -8.93
C SER A 263 11.25 -1.91 -8.60
N ALA A 264 11.54 -0.69 -9.02
CA ALA A 264 10.61 0.44 -9.02
C ALA A 264 10.19 0.72 -10.47
N ASN A 265 8.96 1.23 -10.66
CA ASN A 265 8.35 1.41 -11.97
C ASN A 265 9.23 2.33 -12.83
N PRO A 266 9.73 1.86 -13.99
CA PRO A 266 10.60 2.66 -14.85
C PRO A 266 9.84 3.69 -15.69
N PHE A 267 8.51 3.57 -15.80
CA PHE A 267 7.72 4.36 -16.75
C PHE A 267 7.23 5.67 -16.12
N LEU A 268 7.52 6.81 -16.76
CA LEU A 268 7.02 8.12 -16.34
C LEU A 268 5.50 8.15 -16.20
N ALA A 269 4.77 7.50 -17.11
CA ALA A 269 3.32 7.36 -17.03
C ALA A 269 2.85 6.69 -15.72
N GLY A 270 3.60 5.72 -15.21
CA GLY A 270 3.33 5.09 -13.91
C GLY A 270 3.46 6.07 -12.76
N TRP A 271 4.55 6.84 -12.75
CA TRP A 271 4.78 7.88 -11.75
C TRP A 271 3.70 8.97 -11.77
N LEU A 272 3.35 9.50 -12.95
CA LEU A 272 2.31 10.53 -13.08
C LEU A 272 0.96 10.02 -12.60
N ALA A 273 0.55 8.83 -13.05
CA ALA A 273 -0.73 8.23 -12.64
C ALA A 273 -0.80 8.01 -11.12
N ALA A 274 0.32 7.66 -10.49
CA ALA A 274 0.40 7.51 -9.05
C ALA A 274 0.40 8.86 -8.31
N LEU A 275 1.30 9.79 -8.65
CA LEU A 275 1.47 11.06 -7.94
C LEU A 275 0.19 11.90 -7.94
N ILE A 276 -0.58 11.92 -9.04
CA ILE A 276 -1.89 12.59 -9.12
C ILE A 276 -2.84 12.12 -8.02
N CYS A 277 -2.66 10.92 -7.46
CA CYS A 277 -3.51 10.34 -6.43
C CYS A 277 -3.07 10.62 -4.99
N TYR A 278 -1.91 11.27 -4.77
CA TYR A 278 -1.33 11.45 -3.43
C TYR A 278 -0.93 12.91 -3.16
N PRO A 279 -1.14 13.43 -1.94
CA PRO A 279 -0.66 14.76 -1.55
C PRO A 279 0.87 14.87 -1.70
N PRO A 280 1.41 16.04 -2.08
CA PRO A 280 0.70 17.31 -2.35
C PRO A 280 0.13 17.43 -3.78
N PHE A 281 0.31 16.42 -4.63
CA PHE A 281 -0.08 16.46 -6.04
C PHE A 281 -1.52 15.97 -6.30
N GLN A 282 -2.29 15.72 -5.23
CA GLN A 282 -3.61 15.13 -5.34
C GLN A 282 -4.58 16.09 -6.03
N LEU A 283 -5.03 15.75 -7.25
CA LEU A 283 -5.87 16.65 -8.06
C LEU A 283 -7.36 16.65 -7.65
N MET A 284 -7.82 15.64 -6.94
CA MET A 284 -9.21 15.46 -6.53
C MET A 284 -9.50 15.93 -5.10
N GLN A 285 -8.51 16.55 -4.44
CA GLN A 285 -8.68 17.12 -3.10
C GLN A 285 -9.66 18.31 -3.11
N GLY A 286 -10.09 18.76 -1.93
CA GLY A 286 -10.90 19.98 -1.79
C GLY A 286 -10.25 21.16 -2.51
N ASN A 287 -11.02 21.89 -3.33
CA ASN A 287 -10.55 22.96 -4.22
C ASN A 287 -9.57 22.53 -5.34
N GLY A 288 -9.35 21.23 -5.53
CA GLY A 288 -8.55 20.70 -6.62
C GLY A 288 -9.29 20.73 -7.97
N PRO A 289 -8.56 20.66 -9.10
CA PRO A 289 -9.14 20.74 -10.44
C PRO A 289 -10.08 19.58 -10.79
N LEU A 290 -9.95 18.44 -10.10
CA LEU A 290 -10.83 17.27 -10.25
C LEU A 290 -11.75 17.08 -9.05
N TYR A 291 -11.97 18.12 -8.24
CA TYR A 291 -12.92 18.06 -7.12
C TYR A 291 -14.35 17.83 -7.63
N TYR A 292 -15.00 16.78 -7.13
CA TYR A 292 -16.27 16.26 -7.64
C TYR A 292 -17.42 16.30 -6.62
N GLN A 293 -17.25 17.01 -5.50
CA GLN A 293 -18.24 17.09 -4.42
C GLN A 293 -18.84 18.50 -4.26
N THR A 294 -18.93 19.28 -5.35
CA THR A 294 -19.51 20.64 -5.31
C THR A 294 -21.02 20.55 -5.10
N ASN A 295 -21.56 21.20 -4.06
CA ASN A 295 -22.99 21.19 -3.76
C ASN A 295 -23.58 19.77 -3.63
N THR A 296 -22.78 18.81 -3.16
CA THR A 296 -23.22 17.44 -2.87
C THR A 296 -23.54 17.27 -1.39
N GLN A 297 -24.28 16.21 -1.08
CA GLN A 297 -24.43 15.67 0.27
C GLN A 297 -24.17 14.16 0.21
N ASN A 298 -23.81 13.57 1.35
CA ASN A 298 -23.56 12.13 1.40
C ASN A 298 -24.85 11.31 1.24
N TRP A 299 -24.71 10.02 0.99
CA TRP A 299 -25.81 9.05 0.85
C TRP A 299 -26.85 9.09 2.01
N ALA A 300 -26.44 9.42 3.24
CA ALA A 300 -27.35 9.47 4.38
C ALA A 300 -28.37 10.60 4.27
N TYR A 301 -27.98 11.74 3.70
CA TYR A 301 -28.88 12.86 3.40
C TYR A 301 -29.98 12.44 2.41
N TRP A 302 -29.60 11.77 1.33
CA TRP A 302 -30.53 11.40 0.24
C TRP A 302 -31.50 10.29 0.63
N PHE A 303 -31.10 9.41 1.54
CA PHE A 303 -31.96 8.32 2.03
C PHE A 303 -32.56 8.60 3.41
N ALA A 304 -32.54 9.86 3.86
CA ALA A 304 -33.17 10.26 5.11
C ALA A 304 -34.65 9.83 5.13
N GLY A 305 -35.09 9.22 6.24
CA GLY A 305 -36.43 8.67 6.39
C GLY A 305 -36.64 7.26 5.82
N HIS A 306 -35.65 6.67 5.15
CA HIS A 306 -35.73 5.31 4.59
C HIS A 306 -34.75 4.35 5.27
N GLU A 307 -35.08 3.91 6.49
CA GLU A 307 -34.16 3.15 7.35
C GLU A 307 -33.63 1.84 6.73
N LEU A 308 -34.48 1.05 6.07
CA LEU A 308 -34.05 -0.17 5.40
C LEU A 308 -33.02 0.10 4.28
N VAL A 309 -33.21 1.19 3.53
CA VAL A 309 -32.28 1.62 2.48
C VAL A 309 -30.96 2.05 3.11
N LEU A 310 -31.00 2.80 4.21
CA LEU A 310 -29.80 3.21 4.93
C LEU A 310 -28.97 2.00 5.40
N TRP A 311 -29.59 0.99 6.01
CA TRP A 311 -28.90 -0.25 6.42
C TRP A 311 -28.30 -1.02 5.24
N ALA A 312 -29.05 -1.16 4.15
CA ALA A 312 -28.57 -1.85 2.96
C ALA A 312 -27.37 -1.10 2.32
N TRP A 313 -27.47 0.23 2.21
CA TRP A 313 -26.42 1.06 1.62
C TRP A 313 -25.17 1.11 2.49
N ALA A 314 -25.33 1.25 3.81
CA ALA A 314 -24.27 1.09 4.80
C ALA A 314 -23.52 -0.23 4.61
N GLY A 315 -24.24 -1.34 4.50
CA GLY A 315 -23.66 -2.66 4.28
C GLY A 315 -22.83 -2.75 2.99
N VAL A 316 -23.30 -2.16 1.89
CA VAL A 316 -22.55 -2.11 0.62
C VAL A 316 -21.27 -1.29 0.76
N LEU A 317 -21.34 -0.10 1.37
CA LEU A 317 -20.17 0.76 1.56
C LEU A 317 -19.12 0.10 2.47
N VAL A 318 -19.55 -0.53 3.56
CA VAL A 318 -18.68 -1.30 4.46
C VAL A 318 -18.04 -2.48 3.72
N MET A 319 -18.80 -3.23 2.91
CA MET A 319 -18.25 -4.33 2.12
C MET A 319 -17.17 -3.84 1.14
N LEU A 320 -17.41 -2.73 0.45
CA LEU A 320 -16.43 -2.15 -0.49
C LEU A 320 -15.17 -1.67 0.24
N ALA A 321 -15.32 -1.00 1.38
CA ALA A 321 -14.19 -0.61 2.23
C ALA A 321 -13.41 -1.83 2.75
N ALA A 322 -14.10 -2.91 3.12
CA ALA A 322 -13.48 -4.15 3.55
C ALA A 322 -12.71 -4.84 2.42
N ILE A 323 -13.23 -4.86 1.18
CA ILE A 323 -12.50 -5.40 0.02
C ILE A 323 -11.26 -4.56 -0.27
N TYR A 324 -11.37 -3.22 -0.16
CA TYR A 324 -10.25 -2.31 -0.32
C TYR A 324 -9.15 -2.59 0.71
N ALA A 325 -9.48 -2.64 2.01
CA ALA A 325 -8.52 -2.95 3.05
C ALA A 325 -7.95 -4.38 2.92
N TRP A 326 -8.78 -5.36 2.54
CA TRP A 326 -8.35 -6.75 2.34
C TRP A 326 -7.29 -6.88 1.25
N ALA A 327 -7.33 -6.03 0.22
CA ALA A 327 -6.29 -6.00 -0.81
C ALA A 327 -4.91 -5.64 -0.23
N THR A 328 -4.85 -4.65 0.67
CA THR A 328 -3.62 -4.26 1.37
C THR A 328 -3.19 -5.31 2.39
N VAL A 329 -4.13 -5.84 3.17
CA VAL A 329 -3.88 -6.97 4.10
C VAL A 329 -3.25 -8.14 3.35
N ALA A 330 -3.73 -8.47 2.14
CA ALA A 330 -3.19 -9.57 1.35
C ALA A 330 -1.72 -9.37 0.92
N PHE A 331 -1.25 -8.13 0.77
CA PHE A 331 0.17 -7.84 0.56
C PHE A 331 1.02 -8.00 1.83
N GLY A 332 0.44 -7.73 3.01
CA GLY A 332 1.16 -7.74 4.28
C GLY A 332 2.44 -6.91 4.23
N LEU A 333 3.57 -7.51 4.61
CA LEU A 333 4.90 -6.87 4.63
C LEU A 333 5.39 -6.39 3.26
N ARG A 334 4.75 -6.77 2.16
CA ARG A 334 5.18 -6.43 0.79
C ARG A 334 4.43 -5.27 0.16
N PHE A 335 3.45 -4.70 0.85
CA PHE A 335 2.68 -3.58 0.30
C PHE A 335 3.59 -2.40 -0.03
N SER A 336 3.48 -1.87 -1.24
CA SER A 336 4.11 -0.62 -1.66
C SER A 336 3.58 -0.18 -3.02
N ASN A 337 3.48 1.12 -3.24
CA ASN A 337 3.15 1.72 -4.52
C ASN A 337 4.38 1.77 -5.43
N LEU A 338 4.16 1.77 -6.76
CA LEU A 338 5.20 1.91 -7.79
C LEU A 338 6.34 0.89 -7.74
N THR A 339 6.24 -0.19 -6.96
CA THR A 339 7.32 -1.17 -6.80
C THR A 339 6.83 -2.57 -7.01
N TYR A 340 7.70 -3.40 -7.59
CA TYR A 340 7.54 -4.84 -7.62
C TYR A 340 8.28 -5.47 -6.43
N ARG A 341 7.53 -6.20 -5.61
CA ARG A 341 8.01 -6.92 -4.41
C ARG A 341 7.56 -8.39 -4.37
N GLY A 342 6.92 -8.86 -5.42
CA GLY A 342 6.28 -10.17 -5.50
C GLY A 342 4.88 -10.07 -6.10
N VAL A 343 4.36 -11.20 -6.59
CA VAL A 343 3.07 -11.32 -7.25
C VAL A 343 2.05 -11.93 -6.30
N LEU A 344 0.92 -11.22 -6.16
CA LEU A 344 -0.21 -11.64 -5.35
C LEU A 344 -1.27 -12.22 -6.26
N THR A 345 -1.62 -13.48 -6.02
CA THR A 345 -2.67 -14.18 -6.77
C THR A 345 -3.79 -14.68 -5.85
N GLY A 346 -3.55 -14.71 -4.53
CA GLY A 346 -4.48 -15.14 -3.49
C GLY A 346 -5.39 -14.03 -2.96
N GLY A 347 -6.15 -14.33 -1.90
CA GLY A 347 -7.04 -13.32 -1.29
C GLY A 347 -8.03 -12.71 -2.30
N PRO A 348 -8.22 -11.38 -2.32
CA PRO A 348 -9.11 -10.71 -3.27
C PRO A 348 -8.56 -10.68 -4.70
N TYR A 349 -7.25 -10.86 -4.88
CA TYR A 349 -6.61 -10.93 -6.20
C TYR A 349 -7.09 -12.15 -7.02
N ARG A 350 -7.73 -13.14 -6.40
CA ARG A 350 -8.34 -14.25 -7.14
C ARG A 350 -9.47 -13.84 -8.08
N PHE A 351 -10.10 -12.69 -7.82
CA PHE A 351 -11.31 -12.25 -8.51
C PHE A 351 -11.03 -11.19 -9.58
N THR A 352 -10.07 -10.30 -9.30
CA THR A 352 -9.62 -9.22 -10.18
C THR A 352 -8.16 -8.87 -9.89
N LYS A 353 -7.42 -8.35 -10.88
CA LYS A 353 -6.01 -7.95 -10.71
C LYS A 353 -5.84 -6.72 -9.81
N HIS A 354 -6.87 -5.88 -9.71
CA HIS A 354 -6.85 -4.64 -8.94
C HIS A 354 -8.10 -4.50 -8.05
N PRO A 355 -8.25 -5.35 -7.01
CA PRO A 355 -9.43 -5.33 -6.15
C PRO A 355 -9.57 -4.00 -5.39
N ALA A 356 -8.46 -3.43 -4.91
CA ALA A 356 -8.45 -2.13 -4.24
C ALA A 356 -9.01 -1.02 -5.12
N TYR A 357 -8.53 -0.88 -6.37
CA TYR A 357 -8.96 0.20 -7.26
C TYR A 357 -10.42 0.08 -7.65
N LEU A 358 -10.88 -1.14 -7.93
CA LEU A 358 -12.28 -1.37 -8.22
C LEU A 358 -13.17 -1.00 -7.03
N ALA A 359 -12.87 -1.56 -5.85
CA ALA A 359 -13.68 -1.35 -4.66
C ALA A 359 -13.71 0.12 -4.24
N LYS A 360 -12.54 0.79 -4.24
CA LYS A 360 -12.40 2.21 -3.92
C LYS A 360 -13.18 3.11 -4.89
N ASN A 361 -13.11 2.79 -6.19
CA ASN A 361 -13.80 3.59 -7.18
C ASN A 361 -15.32 3.41 -7.07
N THR A 362 -15.81 2.18 -6.97
CA THR A 362 -17.23 1.90 -6.71
C THR A 362 -17.70 2.55 -5.41
N PHE A 363 -16.88 2.50 -4.36
CA PHE A 363 -17.18 3.16 -3.09
C PHE A 363 -17.44 4.66 -3.27
N TRP A 364 -16.55 5.39 -3.95
CA TRP A 364 -16.74 6.82 -4.16
C TRP A 364 -18.00 7.17 -4.95
N TRP A 365 -18.34 6.37 -5.97
CA TRP A 365 -19.58 6.57 -6.72
C TRP A 365 -20.82 6.42 -5.85
N LEU A 366 -20.83 5.43 -4.95
CA LEU A 366 -21.99 5.13 -4.09
C LEU A 366 -22.05 5.98 -2.82
N GLU A 367 -20.90 6.44 -2.32
CA GLU A 367 -20.81 7.28 -1.12
C GLU A 367 -21.18 8.74 -1.45
N THR A 368 -20.66 9.24 -2.57
CA THR A 368 -20.85 10.64 -2.98
C THR A 368 -22.15 10.84 -3.75
N LEU A 369 -22.61 9.85 -4.54
CA LEU A 369 -23.76 9.98 -5.45
C LEU A 369 -23.68 11.27 -6.28
N PRO A 370 -22.62 11.46 -7.11
CA PRO A 370 -22.27 12.77 -7.68
C PRO A 370 -23.32 13.37 -8.62
N PHE A 371 -24.30 12.58 -9.02
CA PHE A 371 -25.45 12.97 -9.83
C PHE A 371 -26.61 13.56 -8.99
N LEU A 372 -26.48 13.63 -7.67
CA LEU A 372 -27.43 14.28 -6.77
C LEU A 372 -26.77 15.53 -6.16
N VAL A 373 -27.37 16.69 -6.39
CA VAL A 373 -26.86 17.98 -5.91
C VAL A 373 -27.96 18.77 -5.21
N VAL A 374 -27.62 19.42 -4.10
CA VAL A 374 -28.57 20.22 -3.31
C VAL A 374 -28.86 21.58 -3.95
N SER A 375 -28.03 22.02 -4.90
CA SER A 375 -28.25 23.24 -5.67
C SER A 375 -29.36 23.10 -6.72
N HIS A 376 -29.84 21.88 -6.99
CA HIS A 376 -30.74 21.55 -8.10
C HIS A 376 -30.22 21.97 -9.48
N SER A 377 -28.91 22.21 -9.61
CA SER A 377 -28.26 22.64 -10.85
C SER A 377 -27.86 21.45 -11.71
N PHE A 378 -28.36 21.41 -12.95
CA PHE A 378 -27.92 20.42 -13.95
C PHE A 378 -26.41 20.52 -14.22
N THR A 379 -25.86 21.73 -14.19
CA THR A 379 -24.43 21.98 -14.37
C THR A 379 -23.61 21.32 -13.26
N ASP A 380 -24.03 21.46 -12.00
CA ASP A 380 -23.30 20.86 -10.86
C ASP A 380 -23.35 19.32 -10.93
N MET A 381 -24.52 18.77 -11.27
CA MET A 381 -24.71 17.34 -11.49
C MET A 381 -23.74 16.79 -12.55
N VAL A 382 -23.72 17.42 -13.74
CA VAL A 382 -22.84 17.01 -14.84
C VAL A 382 -21.39 17.16 -14.46
N ARG A 383 -21.01 18.30 -13.85
CA ARG A 383 -19.65 18.60 -13.42
C ARG A 383 -19.12 17.54 -12.46
N ASN A 384 -19.84 17.26 -11.38
CA ASN A 384 -19.42 16.29 -10.37
C ASN A 384 -19.32 14.88 -10.95
N THR A 385 -20.32 14.46 -11.73
CA THR A 385 -20.34 13.15 -12.39
C THR A 385 -19.16 12.99 -13.36
N PHE A 386 -18.88 14.02 -14.16
CA PHE A 386 -17.76 14.04 -15.10
C PHE A 386 -16.41 13.95 -14.37
N PHE A 387 -16.19 14.76 -13.32
CA PHE A 387 -14.92 14.74 -12.61
C PHE A 387 -14.70 13.45 -11.83
N LEU A 388 -15.74 12.85 -11.24
CA LEU A 388 -15.59 11.51 -10.64
C LEU A 388 -15.27 10.44 -11.70
N ALA A 389 -15.82 10.56 -12.91
CA ALA A 389 -15.43 9.71 -14.04
C ALA A 389 -13.96 9.92 -14.44
N CYS A 390 -13.45 11.16 -14.47
CA CYS A 390 -12.03 11.44 -14.67
C CYS A 390 -11.14 10.82 -13.59
N VAL A 391 -11.52 10.93 -12.31
CA VAL A 391 -10.83 10.26 -11.20
C VAL A 391 -10.81 8.74 -11.42
N SER A 392 -11.92 8.16 -11.86
CA SER A 392 -12.03 6.74 -12.19
C SER A 392 -11.09 6.33 -13.33
N ALA A 393 -10.98 7.17 -14.37
CA ALA A 393 -10.07 6.97 -15.48
C ALA A 393 -8.59 7.01 -15.04
N ILE A 394 -8.23 7.88 -14.09
CA ILE A 394 -6.87 7.95 -13.52
C ILE A 394 -6.52 6.65 -12.79
N TYR A 395 -7.44 6.10 -11.98
CA TYR A 395 -7.21 4.81 -11.32
C TYR A 395 -7.11 3.64 -12.31
N PHE A 396 -7.88 3.67 -13.39
CA PHE A 396 -7.73 2.71 -14.49
C PHE A 396 -6.36 2.84 -15.18
N TRP A 397 -5.92 4.07 -15.47
CA TRP A 397 -4.61 4.33 -16.07
C TRP A 397 -3.48 3.82 -15.16
N ARG A 398 -3.57 4.10 -13.86
CA ARG A 398 -2.65 3.60 -12.84
C ARG A 398 -2.59 2.07 -12.79
N ALA A 399 -3.74 1.40 -12.85
CA ALA A 399 -3.80 -0.05 -12.93
C ALA A 399 -3.01 -0.57 -14.14
N LYS A 400 -3.16 0.07 -15.31
CA LYS A 400 -2.48 -0.35 -16.54
C LYS A 400 -0.99 -0.10 -16.54
N THR A 401 -0.51 0.99 -15.94
CA THR A 401 0.92 1.25 -15.83
C THR A 401 1.59 0.34 -14.80
N GLU A 402 0.89 -0.07 -13.75
CA GLU A 402 1.33 -1.12 -12.82
C GLU A 402 1.37 -2.49 -13.50
N GLU A 403 0.34 -2.87 -14.26
CA GLU A 403 0.34 -4.10 -15.06
C GLU A 403 1.53 -4.14 -16.04
N ALA A 404 1.80 -3.03 -16.74
CA ALA A 404 2.91 -2.95 -17.70
C ALA A 404 4.27 -3.18 -17.02
N HIS A 405 4.48 -2.59 -15.84
CA HIS A 405 5.68 -2.82 -15.04
C HIS A 405 5.79 -4.29 -14.62
N LEU A 406 4.76 -4.86 -14.01
CA LEU A 406 4.80 -6.24 -13.53
C LEU A 406 4.94 -7.27 -14.67
N LEU A 407 4.34 -7.02 -15.83
CA LEU A 407 4.47 -7.85 -17.03
C LEU A 407 5.89 -7.89 -17.58
N ALA A 408 6.65 -6.79 -17.44
CA ALA A 408 8.05 -6.74 -17.84
C ALA A 408 8.95 -7.53 -16.85
N GLU A 409 8.66 -7.40 -15.56
CA GLU A 409 9.55 -7.85 -14.48
C GLU A 409 9.44 -9.35 -14.16
N ASP A 410 8.24 -9.94 -14.16
CA ASP A 410 8.04 -11.28 -13.59
C ASP A 410 7.25 -12.23 -14.52
N PRO A 411 7.84 -13.35 -14.97
CA PRO A 411 7.12 -14.41 -15.67
C PRO A 411 5.88 -14.93 -14.93
N LYS A 412 5.91 -14.96 -13.59
CA LYS A 412 4.76 -15.36 -12.76
C LYS A 412 3.59 -14.40 -12.94
N TYR A 413 3.86 -13.09 -13.08
CA TYR A 413 2.80 -12.12 -13.34
C TYR A 413 2.19 -12.31 -14.72
N ARG A 414 3.00 -12.64 -15.73
CA ARG A 414 2.50 -12.98 -17.08
C ARG A 414 1.55 -14.18 -17.03
N ALA A 415 1.96 -15.27 -16.38
CA ALA A 415 1.11 -16.45 -16.19
C ALA A 415 -0.18 -16.13 -15.41
N TYR A 416 -0.10 -15.28 -14.38
CA TYR A 416 -1.27 -14.83 -13.64
C TYR A 416 -2.21 -13.96 -14.48
N ALA A 417 -1.67 -13.06 -15.30
CA ALA A 417 -2.44 -12.23 -16.22
C ALA A 417 -3.19 -13.08 -17.26
N ASP A 418 -2.53 -14.09 -17.82
CA ASP A 418 -3.15 -15.04 -18.77
C ASP A 418 -4.26 -15.86 -18.12
N TRP A 419 -4.02 -16.33 -16.90
CA TRP A 419 -5.03 -17.04 -16.11
C TRP A 419 -6.26 -16.15 -15.85
N MET A 420 -6.04 -14.90 -15.42
CA MET A 420 -7.09 -13.91 -15.17
C MET A 420 -7.87 -13.55 -16.43
N ALA A 421 -7.22 -13.55 -17.58
CA ALA A 421 -7.86 -13.28 -18.86
C ALA A 421 -8.87 -14.37 -19.27
N GLN A 422 -8.81 -15.55 -18.64
CA GLN A 422 -9.73 -16.68 -18.87
C GLN A 422 -10.73 -16.87 -17.72
N HIS A 423 -10.30 -16.64 -16.47
CA HIS A 423 -11.05 -17.00 -15.26
C HIS A 423 -11.52 -15.79 -14.43
N GLY A 424 -10.90 -14.62 -14.59
CA GLY A 424 -11.20 -13.45 -13.79
C GLY A 424 -12.64 -12.95 -14.01
N LEU A 425 -13.39 -12.75 -12.94
CA LEU A 425 -14.82 -12.37 -13.00
C LEU A 425 -15.04 -11.12 -13.85
N ILE A 426 -14.12 -10.16 -13.73
CA ILE A 426 -14.19 -8.84 -14.37
C ILE A 426 -13.28 -8.79 -15.60
N THR A 427 -12.04 -9.24 -15.47
CA THR A 427 -11.05 -9.22 -16.56
C THR A 427 -11.51 -10.00 -17.79
N ARG A 428 -12.20 -11.12 -17.61
CA ARG A 428 -12.79 -11.91 -18.71
C ARG A 428 -13.82 -11.11 -19.51
N GLN A 429 -14.63 -10.28 -18.84
CA GLN A 429 -15.66 -9.49 -19.50
C GLN A 429 -15.04 -8.41 -20.38
N PHE A 430 -14.05 -7.67 -19.87
CA PHE A 430 -13.30 -6.69 -20.66
C PHE A 430 -12.60 -7.33 -21.86
N ARG A 431 -12.01 -8.52 -21.70
CA ARG A 431 -11.40 -9.25 -22.82
C ARG A 431 -12.44 -9.61 -23.90
N ARG A 432 -13.60 -10.14 -23.49
CA ARG A 432 -14.69 -10.48 -24.41
C ARG A 432 -15.21 -9.26 -25.16
N LEU A 433 -15.39 -8.14 -24.46
CA LEU A 433 -15.79 -6.86 -25.07
C LEU A 433 -14.74 -6.36 -26.05
N GLY A 434 -13.46 -6.38 -25.67
CA GLY A 434 -12.36 -5.98 -26.55
C GLY A 434 -12.23 -6.87 -27.80
N GLN A 435 -12.45 -8.17 -27.65
CA GLN A 435 -12.49 -9.12 -28.77
C GLN A 435 -13.69 -8.87 -29.69
N ALA A 436 -14.88 -8.62 -29.13
CA ALA A 436 -16.07 -8.28 -29.91
C ALA A 436 -15.89 -6.96 -30.69
N LEU A 437 -15.28 -5.95 -30.09
CA LEU A 437 -14.97 -4.68 -30.75
C LEU A 437 -13.92 -4.83 -31.85
N ARG A 438 -12.86 -5.64 -31.63
CA ARG A 438 -11.85 -5.93 -32.66
C ARG A 438 -12.42 -6.75 -33.81
N GLY A 439 -13.27 -7.74 -33.52
CA GLY A 439 -13.99 -8.52 -34.53
C GLY A 439 -14.90 -7.63 -35.38
N ARG A 440 -15.63 -6.69 -34.77
CA ARG A 440 -16.41 -5.68 -35.51
C ARG A 440 -15.54 -4.76 -36.38
N ARG A 441 -14.35 -4.37 -35.91
CA ARG A 441 -13.39 -3.57 -36.70
C ARG A 441 -12.81 -4.32 -37.89
N GLN A 442 -12.56 -5.62 -37.75
CA GLN A 442 -12.09 -6.48 -38.87
C GLN A 442 -13.21 -6.73 -39.89
N VAL A 443 -14.48 -6.76 -39.48
CA VAL A 443 -15.63 -6.88 -40.41
C VAL A 443 -15.88 -5.57 -41.18
N LEU A 444 -15.49 -4.41 -40.63
CA LEU A 444 -15.63 -3.08 -41.26
C LEU A 444 -14.49 -2.71 -42.23
N HIS A 445 -13.41 -3.49 -42.26
CA HIS A 445 -12.41 -3.46 -43.33
C HIS A 445 -12.53 -4.78 -44.11
N PRO A 446 -13.41 -4.88 -45.13
CA PRO A 446 -13.36 -5.99 -46.07
C PRO A 446 -11.98 -5.99 -46.72
N ALA A 447 -11.42 -7.19 -46.91
CA ALA A 447 -10.19 -7.38 -47.66
C ALA A 447 -10.35 -6.78 -49.06
N GLU A 448 -9.51 -5.80 -49.40
CA GLU A 448 -9.16 -5.50 -50.79
C GLU A 448 -8.12 -6.51 -51.29
#